data_AF-A0A085B9Z7-F1
#
_entry.id   AF-A0A085B9Z7-F1
#
_cell.length_a   1.000
_cell.length_b   1.000
_cell.length_c   1.000
_cell.angle_alpha   90.00
_cell.angle_beta   90.00
_cell.angle_gamma   90.00
#
_symmetry.space_group_name_H-M   'P 1'
#
loop_
_entity.id
_entity.type
_entity.pdbx_description
1 polymer ?
#
loop_
_entity_poly.entity_id
_entity_poly.type
_entity_poly.pdbx_seq_one_letter_code
_entity_poly.pdbx_strand_id
1 'polypeptide(L)'
;MNDINGEHSQNSYFEELSYKEYQKRDILNENNGKINFSEIKDRLKEIRNVLPHYNRKEIISLEEKFYDIKSYEEKLQFWIDKDLGLINTDLSYIKKDKNKKFRIPFAIEPIDDVEDNLYFNYLLKWFNENTVNSKIKYFTFETLKTNLLDSGQLRKKLINTELNQTKNRINDLISNEQFFMQKFVDGFRLNQNLLTDLYDGYLTTDKIIVIAYLLSPVLGYLEYEKFLNEKLKNEDFISEVIMKSEEKGVKGNPVLKEYTFRKIHFFTTENLDKLRTELITKNIIEDISFDDFKDIFSEQPTTKVKSRIIWKLENKRSSATYIRYDWQSLLSLINEVVEPDFVKYKGEIKELLKWYFDFPDNTLSNKIEDSFSDYLTTFEKNHRKSTKEIIEIFKKINK
;
A
#
# COMPACT_ATOMS: atom_id res chain seq x y z
N MET A 1 47.94 -21.71 -55.27
CA MET A 1 48.77 -21.05 -54.25
C MET A 1 48.46 -19.58 -54.30
N ASN A 2 48.12 -19.01 -53.15
CA ASN A 2 48.31 -17.61 -52.77
C ASN A 2 47.57 -16.52 -53.58
N ASP A 3 46.90 -15.54 -52.96
CA ASP A 3 46.43 -15.42 -51.57
C ASP A 3 45.13 -14.62 -51.61
N ILE A 4 44.01 -15.22 -51.17
CA ILE A 4 42.82 -14.44 -50.81
C ILE A 4 43.03 -13.98 -49.37
N ASN A 5 43.98 -13.05 -49.19
CA ASN A 5 44.03 -12.25 -47.97
C ASN A 5 42.85 -11.30 -48.05
N GLY A 6 41.73 -11.74 -47.48
CA GLY A 6 40.59 -10.88 -47.27
C GLY A 6 41.03 -9.69 -46.43
N GLU A 7 41.00 -8.51 -47.03
CA GLU A 7 40.87 -7.25 -46.29
C GLU A 7 39.50 -7.27 -45.59
N HIS A 8 39.42 -8.02 -44.49
CA HIS A 8 38.57 -7.63 -43.39
C HIS A 8 39.06 -6.26 -42.96
N SER A 9 38.44 -5.23 -43.53
CA SER A 9 38.74 -3.85 -43.19
C SER A 9 38.72 -3.72 -41.67
N GLN A 10 39.62 -2.91 -41.10
CA GLN A 10 39.65 -2.76 -39.65
C GLN A 10 38.27 -2.35 -39.10
N ASN A 11 37.50 -1.58 -39.88
CA ASN A 11 36.09 -1.29 -39.62
C ASN A 11 35.23 -2.55 -39.47
N SER A 12 35.28 -3.52 -40.39
CA SER A 12 34.52 -4.79 -40.27
C SER A 12 34.87 -5.56 -38.99
N TYR A 13 36.15 -5.58 -38.58
CA TYR A 13 36.56 -6.23 -37.34
C TYR A 13 36.10 -5.46 -36.09
N PHE A 14 36.17 -4.13 -36.10
CA PHE A 14 35.67 -3.27 -35.02
C PHE A 14 34.13 -3.24 -34.95
N GLU A 15 33.43 -3.35 -36.08
CA GLU A 15 31.98 -3.51 -36.18
C GLU A 15 31.55 -4.87 -35.62
N GLU A 16 32.24 -5.97 -35.98
CA GLU A 16 31.95 -7.30 -35.44
C GLU A 16 32.27 -7.39 -33.94
N LEU A 17 33.35 -6.75 -33.47
CA LEU A 17 33.64 -6.59 -32.04
C LEU A 17 32.57 -5.76 -31.33
N SER A 18 32.19 -4.61 -31.88
CA SER A 18 31.15 -3.73 -31.34
C SER A 18 29.80 -4.46 -31.26
N TYR A 19 29.46 -5.23 -32.30
CA TYR A 19 28.25 -6.07 -32.32
C TYR A 19 28.30 -7.20 -31.29
N LYS A 20 29.45 -7.87 -31.12
CA LYS A 20 29.64 -8.90 -30.08
C LYS A 20 29.63 -8.29 -28.66
N GLU A 21 30.15 -7.09 -28.48
CA GLU A 21 30.05 -6.36 -27.21
C GLU A 21 28.62 -5.91 -26.94
N TYR A 22 27.92 -5.41 -27.95
CA TYR A 22 26.50 -5.07 -27.90
C TYR A 22 25.68 -6.31 -27.50
N GLN A 23 25.88 -7.45 -28.16
CA GLN A 23 25.21 -8.71 -27.80
C GLN A 23 25.50 -9.18 -26.37
N LYS A 24 26.69 -8.91 -25.80
CA LYS A 24 27.00 -9.19 -24.38
C LYS A 24 26.34 -8.21 -23.40
N ARG A 25 25.94 -7.03 -23.88
CA ARG A 25 25.24 -5.99 -23.10
C ARG A 25 23.72 -6.14 -23.21
N ASP A 26 23.21 -6.60 -24.36
CA ASP A 26 21.79 -6.87 -24.63
C ASP A 26 21.24 -7.91 -23.64
N ILE A 27 20.48 -7.45 -22.66
CA ILE A 27 19.87 -8.32 -21.63
C ILE A 27 18.84 -9.29 -22.22
N LEU A 28 18.29 -8.99 -23.41
CA LEU A 28 17.35 -9.85 -24.13
C LEU A 28 18.05 -10.91 -25.01
N ASN A 29 19.38 -10.93 -25.05
CA ASN A 29 20.11 -12.04 -25.63
C ASN A 29 20.02 -13.26 -24.70
N GLU A 30 19.35 -14.32 -25.14
CA GLU A 30 19.14 -15.55 -24.35
C GLU A 30 20.46 -16.15 -23.82
N ASN A 31 21.57 -15.94 -24.54
CA ASN A 31 22.90 -16.41 -24.17
C ASN A 31 23.50 -15.69 -22.94
N ASN A 32 22.97 -14.53 -22.54
CA ASN A 32 23.48 -13.77 -21.39
C ASN A 32 22.93 -14.26 -20.04
N GLY A 33 21.93 -15.15 -20.04
CA GLY A 33 21.41 -15.82 -18.83
C GLY A 33 20.75 -14.91 -17.78
N LYS A 34 20.61 -13.61 -18.04
CA LYS A 34 20.02 -12.62 -17.11
C LYS A 34 18.51 -12.77 -16.97
N ILE A 35 17.84 -13.18 -18.05
CA ILE A 35 16.39 -13.34 -18.14
C ILE A 35 16.10 -14.81 -18.43
N ASN A 36 15.18 -15.43 -17.68
CA ASN A 36 14.77 -16.82 -17.90
C ASN A 36 13.79 -16.94 -19.06
N PHE A 37 14.29 -16.84 -20.29
CA PHE A 37 13.51 -16.94 -21.52
C PHE A 37 12.70 -18.24 -21.64
N SER A 38 13.18 -19.36 -21.07
CA SER A 38 12.42 -20.62 -21.08
C SER A 38 11.15 -20.49 -20.23
N GLU A 39 11.27 -19.95 -19.01
CA GLU A 39 10.10 -19.72 -18.16
C GLU A 39 9.13 -18.73 -18.80
N ILE A 40 9.61 -17.61 -19.35
CA ILE A 40 8.73 -16.63 -20.02
C ILE A 40 8.00 -17.28 -21.20
N LYS A 41 8.68 -18.05 -22.05
CA LYS A 41 8.04 -18.79 -23.15
C LYS A 41 6.98 -19.78 -22.65
N ASP A 42 7.21 -20.45 -21.51
CA ASP A 42 6.21 -21.34 -20.91
C ASP A 42 5.04 -20.56 -20.28
N ARG A 43 5.26 -19.39 -19.67
CA ARG A 43 4.17 -18.50 -19.20
C ARG A 43 3.33 -17.97 -20.36
N LEU A 44 3.96 -17.59 -21.47
CA LEU A 44 3.25 -17.18 -22.68
C LEU A 44 2.40 -18.32 -23.26
N LYS A 45 2.83 -19.59 -23.15
CA LYS A 45 1.98 -20.76 -23.47
C LYS A 45 0.82 -20.93 -22.48
N GLU A 46 1.05 -20.76 -21.17
CA GLU A 46 -0.02 -20.78 -20.15
C GLU A 46 -1.11 -19.76 -20.50
N ILE A 47 -0.74 -18.55 -20.91
CA ILE A 47 -1.66 -17.49 -21.37
C ILE A 47 -2.37 -17.87 -22.67
N ARG A 48 -1.67 -18.45 -23.66
CA ARG A 48 -2.31 -18.91 -24.91
C ARG A 48 -3.40 -19.96 -24.66
N ASN A 49 -3.20 -20.85 -23.68
CA ASN A 49 -4.11 -21.97 -23.40
C ASN A 49 -5.46 -21.54 -22.81
N VAL A 50 -5.57 -20.34 -22.21
CA VAL A 50 -6.84 -19.83 -21.65
C VAL A 50 -7.68 -19.06 -22.66
N LEU A 51 -7.17 -18.79 -23.86
CA LEU A 51 -7.86 -18.02 -24.89
C LEU A 51 -8.89 -18.86 -25.67
N PRO A 52 -9.92 -18.21 -26.25
CA PRO A 52 -10.91 -18.90 -27.08
C PRO A 52 -10.27 -19.64 -28.26
N HIS A 53 -10.69 -20.90 -28.43
CA HIS A 53 -10.23 -21.74 -29.53
C HIS A 53 -11.18 -21.63 -30.72
N TYR A 54 -10.78 -20.87 -31.73
CA TYR A 54 -11.55 -20.69 -32.96
C TYR A 54 -11.42 -21.88 -33.91
N ASN A 55 -12.55 -22.33 -34.45
CA ASN A 55 -12.56 -23.32 -35.52
C ASN A 55 -12.22 -22.68 -36.88
N ARG A 56 -11.89 -23.52 -37.87
CA ARG A 56 -11.42 -23.05 -39.17
C ARG A 56 -12.39 -22.11 -39.91
N LYS A 57 -13.71 -22.24 -39.73
CA LYS A 57 -14.69 -21.34 -40.38
C LYS A 57 -14.71 -19.96 -39.70
N GLU A 58 -14.58 -19.94 -38.37
CA GLU A 58 -14.50 -18.70 -37.60
C GLU A 58 -13.23 -17.93 -37.94
N ILE A 59 -12.07 -18.61 -38.01
CA ILE A 59 -10.79 -17.99 -38.40
C ILE A 59 -10.91 -17.28 -39.76
N ILE A 60 -11.52 -17.91 -40.76
CA ILE A 60 -11.73 -17.30 -42.10
C ILE A 60 -12.65 -16.08 -42.00
N SER A 61 -13.75 -16.15 -41.24
CA SER A 61 -14.67 -15.01 -41.10
C SER A 61 -14.09 -13.84 -40.28
N LEU A 62 -13.17 -14.12 -39.36
CA LEU A 62 -12.40 -13.10 -38.65
C LEU A 62 -11.35 -12.45 -39.56
N GLU A 63 -10.64 -13.25 -40.35
CA GLU A 63 -9.65 -12.81 -41.33
C GLU A 63 -10.25 -11.87 -42.39
N GLU A 64 -11.40 -12.25 -42.99
CA GLU A 64 -12.12 -11.42 -43.97
C GLU A 64 -12.42 -10.02 -43.40
N LYS A 65 -12.94 -9.96 -42.17
CA LYS A 65 -13.22 -8.69 -41.47
C LYS A 65 -11.97 -7.91 -41.11
N PHE A 66 -10.88 -8.58 -40.76
CA PHE A 66 -9.63 -7.95 -40.36
C PHE A 66 -8.90 -7.28 -41.53
N TYR A 67 -8.90 -7.88 -42.72
CA TYR A 67 -8.24 -7.28 -43.88
C TYR A 67 -9.02 -6.11 -44.51
N ASP A 68 -10.31 -5.95 -44.20
CA ASP A 68 -11.07 -4.73 -44.52
C ASP A 68 -10.64 -3.53 -43.64
N ILE A 69 -10.01 -3.78 -42.49
CA ILE A 69 -9.54 -2.73 -41.56
C ILE A 69 -8.25 -2.10 -42.10
N LYS A 70 -8.21 -0.77 -42.09
CA LYS A 70 -7.09 0.00 -42.67
C LYS A 70 -6.03 0.38 -41.66
N SER A 71 -6.41 0.99 -40.54
CA SER A 71 -5.41 1.44 -39.56
C SER A 71 -4.89 0.31 -38.69
N TYR A 72 -3.66 0.45 -38.19
CA TYR A 72 -3.06 -0.51 -37.27
C TYR A 72 -3.75 -0.51 -35.89
N GLU A 73 -4.20 0.65 -35.43
CA GLU A 73 -4.92 0.79 -34.17
C GLU A 73 -6.28 0.08 -34.18
N GLU A 74 -7.08 0.24 -35.25
CA GLU A 74 -8.33 -0.51 -35.40
C GLU A 74 -8.08 -2.03 -35.51
N LYS A 75 -6.95 -2.46 -36.08
CA LYS A 75 -6.54 -3.87 -36.13
C LYS A 75 -6.20 -4.42 -34.74
N LEU A 76 -5.48 -3.65 -33.91
CA LEU A 76 -5.23 -4.00 -32.51
C LEU A 76 -6.54 -4.09 -31.71
N GLN A 77 -7.43 -3.10 -31.87
CA GLN A 77 -8.73 -3.12 -31.20
C GLN A 77 -9.59 -4.31 -31.65
N PHE A 78 -9.57 -4.67 -32.94
CA PHE A 78 -10.25 -5.87 -33.43
C PHE A 78 -9.75 -7.15 -32.77
N TRP A 79 -8.46 -7.26 -32.48
CA TRP A 79 -7.91 -8.42 -31.76
C TRP A 79 -8.47 -8.50 -30.33
N ILE A 80 -8.46 -7.39 -29.60
CA ILE A 80 -9.04 -7.31 -28.25
C ILE A 80 -10.55 -7.60 -28.26
N ASP A 81 -11.32 -6.93 -29.14
CA ASP A 81 -12.78 -7.09 -29.29
C ASP A 81 -13.23 -8.50 -29.70
N LYS A 82 -12.29 -9.36 -30.09
CA LYS A 82 -12.52 -10.74 -30.54
C LYS A 82 -11.74 -11.74 -29.70
N ASP A 83 -11.24 -11.35 -28.52
CA ASP A 83 -10.46 -12.20 -27.60
C ASP A 83 -9.28 -12.91 -28.28
N LEU A 84 -8.75 -12.34 -29.37
CA LEU A 84 -7.58 -12.82 -30.10
C LEU A 84 -6.37 -12.33 -29.32
N GLY A 85 -5.76 -13.20 -28.52
CA GLY A 85 -4.64 -12.80 -27.68
C GLY A 85 -3.47 -12.28 -28.50
N LEU A 86 -3.01 -11.07 -28.18
CA LEU A 86 -2.02 -10.30 -28.93
C LEU A 86 -0.65 -11.01 -29.10
N ILE A 87 -0.39 -12.05 -28.30
CA ILE A 87 0.82 -12.88 -28.34
C ILE A 87 0.76 -14.05 -29.33
N ASN A 88 -0.30 -14.15 -30.14
CA ASN A 88 -0.62 -15.35 -30.89
C ASN A 88 -0.24 -15.25 -32.38
N THR A 89 0.82 -15.97 -32.77
CA THR A 89 1.25 -16.13 -34.17
C THR A 89 0.62 -17.35 -34.85
N ASP A 90 -0.16 -18.17 -34.13
CA ASP A 90 -0.58 -19.50 -34.60
C ASP A 90 -1.91 -19.50 -35.36
N LEU A 91 -2.75 -18.45 -35.20
CA LEU A 91 -3.95 -18.27 -36.01
C LEU A 91 -3.57 -18.17 -37.48
N SER A 92 -4.07 -19.12 -38.26
CA SER A 92 -3.65 -19.29 -39.65
C SER A 92 -4.59 -20.25 -40.36
N TYR A 93 -4.71 -20.07 -41.67
CA TYR A 93 -5.54 -20.93 -42.50
C TYR A 93 -4.77 -21.38 -43.74
N ILE A 94 -5.26 -22.47 -44.33
CA ILE A 94 -4.70 -23.01 -45.57
C ILE A 94 -5.52 -22.51 -46.75
N LYS A 95 -4.97 -21.54 -47.48
CA LYS A 95 -5.44 -21.15 -48.82
C LYS A 95 -4.91 -22.17 -49.83
N LYS A 96 -5.78 -22.67 -50.70
CA LYS A 96 -5.40 -23.50 -51.84
C LYS A 96 -5.44 -22.63 -53.09
N ASP A 97 -4.33 -22.53 -53.81
CA ASP A 97 -4.32 -22.01 -55.18
C ASP A 97 -3.68 -23.05 -56.12
N LYS A 98 -4.39 -23.36 -57.20
CA LYS A 98 -4.11 -24.42 -58.18
C LYS A 98 -3.83 -25.77 -57.49
N ASN A 99 -2.55 -26.07 -57.20
CA ASN A 99 -2.10 -27.28 -56.51
C ASN A 99 -1.21 -27.01 -55.27
N LYS A 100 -1.00 -25.75 -54.88
CA LYS A 100 -0.20 -25.38 -53.69
C LYS A 100 -1.10 -25.02 -52.51
N LYS A 101 -0.72 -25.50 -51.33
CA LYS A 101 -1.31 -25.12 -50.04
C LYS A 101 -0.42 -24.05 -49.42
N PHE A 102 -0.95 -22.85 -49.21
CA PHE A 102 -0.27 -21.76 -48.51
C PHE A 102 -0.88 -21.64 -47.12
N ARG A 103 -0.06 -21.73 -46.07
CA ARG A 103 -0.46 -21.34 -44.71
C ARG A 103 -0.30 -19.82 -44.64
N ILE A 104 -1.40 -19.10 -44.58
CA ILE A 104 -1.40 -17.65 -44.41
C ILE A 104 -1.55 -17.37 -42.91
N PRO A 105 -0.59 -16.67 -42.28
CA PRO A 105 -0.70 -16.26 -40.89
C PRO A 105 -1.75 -15.15 -40.78
N PHE A 106 -2.61 -15.25 -39.77
CA PHE A 106 -3.50 -14.20 -39.33
C PHE A 106 -2.89 -13.65 -38.05
N ALA A 107 -2.05 -12.63 -38.20
CA ALA A 107 -1.22 -12.06 -37.15
C ALA A 107 -1.32 -10.52 -37.12
N ILE A 108 -0.98 -9.93 -35.99
CA ILE A 108 -0.75 -8.50 -35.84
C ILE A 108 0.77 -8.29 -35.70
N GLU A 109 1.39 -7.78 -36.75
CA GLU A 109 2.84 -7.59 -36.86
C GLU A 109 3.10 -6.12 -37.19
N PRO A 110 3.78 -5.35 -36.32
CA PRO A 110 4.15 -3.96 -36.58
C PRO A 110 5.23 -3.89 -37.67
N ILE A 111 5.18 -2.87 -38.53
CA ILE A 111 6.16 -2.67 -39.61
C ILE A 111 7.03 -1.41 -39.47
N ASP A 112 6.74 -0.53 -38.50
CA ASP A 112 7.52 0.66 -38.19
C ASP A 112 7.50 1.03 -36.70
N ASP A 113 8.35 1.97 -36.30
CA ASP A 113 8.49 2.43 -34.91
C ASP A 113 7.17 2.94 -34.28
N VAL A 114 6.23 3.44 -35.09
CA VAL A 114 4.93 3.94 -34.59
C VAL A 114 4.02 2.78 -34.27
N GLU A 115 3.94 1.79 -35.16
CA GLU A 115 3.21 0.54 -34.93
C GLU A 115 3.82 -0.28 -33.78
N ASP A 116 5.15 -0.34 -33.66
CA ASP A 116 5.87 -0.97 -32.54
C ASP A 116 5.47 -0.36 -31.19
N ASN A 117 5.47 0.98 -31.11
CA ASN A 117 5.07 1.71 -29.92
C ASN A 117 3.57 1.52 -29.58
N LEU A 118 2.69 1.47 -30.58
CA LEU A 118 1.27 1.17 -30.38
C LEU A 118 1.08 -0.26 -29.87
N TYR A 119 1.69 -1.24 -30.53
CA TYR A 119 1.60 -2.66 -30.18
C TYR A 119 2.12 -2.93 -28.76
N PHE A 120 3.26 -2.33 -28.40
CA PHE A 120 3.83 -2.38 -27.06
C PHE A 120 2.87 -1.83 -25.99
N ASN A 121 2.27 -0.65 -26.23
CA ASN A 121 1.32 -0.05 -25.29
C ASN A 121 0.03 -0.90 -25.13
N TYR A 122 -0.45 -1.52 -26.20
CA TYR A 122 -1.59 -2.44 -26.14
C TYR A 122 -1.23 -3.75 -25.41
N LEU A 123 -0.06 -4.35 -25.69
CA LEU A 123 0.45 -5.53 -25.00
C LEU A 123 0.61 -5.32 -23.49
N LEU A 124 1.18 -4.18 -23.07
CA LEU A 124 1.38 -3.85 -21.65
C LEU A 124 0.06 -3.90 -20.85
N LYS A 125 -0.99 -3.23 -21.38
CA LYS A 125 -2.32 -3.20 -20.77
C LYS A 125 -2.96 -4.59 -20.78
N TRP A 126 -2.96 -5.24 -21.94
CA TRP A 126 -3.55 -6.57 -22.11
C TRP A 126 -2.92 -7.59 -21.16
N PHE A 127 -1.59 -7.56 -20.99
CA PHE A 127 -0.92 -8.40 -20.00
C PHE A 127 -1.32 -8.01 -18.56
N ASN A 128 -1.33 -6.73 -18.17
CA ASN A 128 -1.73 -6.35 -16.81
C ASN A 128 -3.12 -6.86 -16.43
N GLU A 129 -4.06 -6.85 -17.38
CA GLU A 129 -5.42 -7.33 -17.19
C GLU A 129 -5.54 -8.87 -17.20
N ASN A 130 -4.81 -9.55 -18.10
CA ASN A 130 -5.02 -10.97 -18.40
C ASN A 130 -4.01 -11.92 -17.75
N THR A 131 -2.85 -11.45 -17.25
CA THR A 131 -1.84 -12.34 -16.62
C THR A 131 -2.08 -12.56 -15.14
N VAL A 132 -3.27 -13.04 -14.78
CA VAL A 132 -3.54 -13.57 -13.42
C VAL A 132 -2.91 -14.95 -13.27
N ASN A 133 -1.57 -14.98 -13.21
CA ASN A 133 -0.80 -16.19 -13.00
C ASN A 133 -1.10 -16.75 -11.61
N SER A 134 -1.52 -18.01 -11.53
CA SER A 134 -1.84 -18.67 -10.26
C SER A 134 -0.64 -18.80 -9.31
N LYS A 135 0.60 -18.65 -9.83
CA LYS A 135 1.86 -18.73 -9.07
C LYS A 135 2.53 -17.37 -8.81
N ILE A 136 2.17 -16.32 -9.55
CA ILE A 136 2.78 -14.98 -9.42
C ILE A 136 1.65 -13.95 -9.38
N LYS A 137 1.04 -13.76 -8.20
CA LYS A 137 -0.02 -12.77 -7.99
C LYS A 137 0.59 -11.43 -7.57
N TYR A 138 0.95 -10.62 -8.55
CA TYR A 138 0.93 -9.17 -8.39
C TYR A 138 -0.54 -8.69 -8.38
N PHE A 139 -0.82 -7.56 -7.72
CA PHE A 139 -2.16 -6.98 -7.74
C PHE A 139 -2.29 -6.08 -8.98
N THR A 140 -3.29 -6.32 -9.83
CA THR A 140 -3.59 -5.47 -10.98
C THR A 140 -4.07 -4.09 -10.54
N PHE A 141 -4.04 -3.09 -11.44
CA PHE A 141 -4.56 -1.75 -11.14
C PHE A 141 -5.99 -1.80 -10.60
N GLU A 142 -6.90 -2.49 -11.31
CA GLU A 142 -8.30 -2.64 -10.89
C GLU A 142 -8.44 -3.40 -9.57
N THR A 143 -7.58 -4.38 -9.27
CA THR A 143 -7.60 -5.05 -7.95
C THR A 143 -7.24 -4.09 -6.82
N LEU A 144 -6.19 -3.29 -6.99
CA LEU A 144 -5.75 -2.32 -5.98
C LEU A 144 -6.78 -1.20 -5.76
N LYS A 145 -7.30 -0.66 -6.86
CA LYS A 145 -8.38 0.33 -6.90
C LYS A 145 -9.64 -0.19 -6.20
N THR A 146 -10.07 -1.41 -6.49
CA THR A 146 -11.24 -2.03 -5.85
C THR A 146 -11.00 -2.22 -4.35
N ASN A 147 -9.87 -2.82 -3.95
CA ASN A 147 -9.51 -3.00 -2.53
C ASN A 147 -9.48 -1.67 -1.76
N LEU A 148 -9.01 -0.58 -2.39
CA LEU A 148 -9.00 0.75 -1.78
C LEU A 148 -10.42 1.31 -1.61
N LEU A 149 -11.26 1.21 -2.64
CA LEU A 149 -12.61 1.78 -2.64
C LEU A 149 -13.58 0.99 -1.74
N ASP A 150 -13.49 -0.35 -1.73
CA ASP A 150 -14.29 -1.22 -0.88
C ASP A 150 -13.94 -1.09 0.61
N SER A 151 -12.77 -0.53 0.95
CA SER A 151 -12.38 -0.22 2.34
C SER A 151 -13.20 0.91 2.98
N GLY A 152 -14.07 1.58 2.22
CA GLY A 152 -15.01 2.60 2.68
C GLY A 152 -14.53 4.02 2.37
N GLN A 153 -14.66 4.94 3.34
CA GLN A 153 -14.34 6.35 3.12
C GLN A 153 -12.83 6.57 2.91
N LEU A 154 -12.46 7.10 1.75
CA LEU A 154 -11.09 7.42 1.37
C LEU A 154 -10.47 8.45 2.34
N ARG A 155 -9.36 8.06 2.97
CA ARG A 155 -8.57 8.91 3.88
C ARG A 155 -7.20 9.17 3.26
N LYS A 156 -6.76 10.43 3.28
CA LYS A 156 -5.45 10.85 2.75
C LYS A 156 -4.27 10.05 3.34
N LYS A 157 -4.33 9.65 4.61
CA LYS A 157 -3.34 8.77 5.25
C LYS A 157 -3.28 7.37 4.61
N LEU A 158 -4.43 6.77 4.31
CA LEU A 158 -4.51 5.47 3.63
C LEU A 158 -3.90 5.56 2.23
N ILE A 159 -4.23 6.62 1.48
CA ILE A 159 -3.67 6.89 0.16
C ILE A 159 -2.15 7.11 0.21
N ASN A 160 -1.64 7.82 1.22
CA ASN A 160 -0.19 7.98 1.43
C ASN A 160 0.51 6.66 1.80
N THR A 161 -0.14 5.80 2.58
CA THR A 161 0.35 4.45 2.89
C THR A 161 0.40 3.60 1.61
N GLU A 162 -0.67 3.59 0.81
CA GLU A 162 -0.72 2.88 -0.45
C GLU A 162 0.28 3.41 -1.49
N LEU A 163 0.53 4.73 -1.55
CA LEU A 163 1.61 5.30 -2.36
C LEU A 163 2.98 4.75 -1.96
N ASN A 164 3.27 4.67 -0.66
CA ASN A 164 4.54 4.12 -0.17
C ASN A 164 4.65 2.61 -0.45
N GLN A 165 3.59 1.84 -0.23
CA GLN A 165 3.57 0.41 -0.59
C GLN A 165 3.77 0.20 -2.09
N THR A 166 3.12 1.02 -2.92
CA THR A 166 3.21 0.96 -4.38
C THR A 166 4.60 1.31 -4.88
N LYS A 167 5.25 2.33 -4.29
CA LYS A 167 6.67 2.64 -4.55
C LYS A 167 7.60 1.49 -4.16
N ASN A 168 7.36 0.83 -3.03
CA ASN A 168 8.13 -0.36 -2.65
C ASN A 168 7.93 -1.51 -3.65
N ARG A 169 6.68 -1.83 -4.02
CA ARG A 169 6.37 -2.85 -5.04
C ARG A 169 7.06 -2.58 -6.39
N ILE A 170 7.13 -1.31 -6.81
CA ILE A 170 7.88 -0.89 -8.02
C ILE A 170 9.39 -1.09 -7.83
N ASN A 171 9.96 -0.65 -6.69
CA ASN A 171 11.38 -0.81 -6.40
C ASN A 171 11.80 -2.28 -6.30
N ASP A 172 10.96 -3.15 -5.74
CA ASP A 172 11.21 -4.59 -5.63
C ASP A 172 11.30 -5.24 -7.01
N LEU A 173 10.45 -4.83 -7.96
CA LEU A 173 10.51 -5.28 -9.36
C LEU A 173 11.80 -4.79 -10.06
N ILE A 174 12.10 -3.48 -9.95
CA ILE A 174 13.34 -2.89 -10.50
C ILE A 174 14.60 -3.57 -9.94
N SER A 175 14.59 -3.97 -8.66
CA SER A 175 15.78 -4.48 -7.97
C SER A 175 16.41 -5.71 -8.65
N ASN A 176 15.58 -6.50 -9.34
CA ASN A 176 15.98 -7.73 -10.03
C ASN A 176 16.37 -7.51 -11.51
N GLU A 177 15.81 -6.52 -12.21
CA GLU A 177 16.06 -6.25 -13.64
C GLU A 177 16.20 -4.73 -13.93
N GLN A 178 17.39 -4.19 -13.65
CA GLN A 178 17.54 -2.78 -13.28
C GLN A 178 17.47 -1.72 -14.40
N PHE A 179 17.66 -2.05 -15.68
CA PHE A 179 17.79 -1.02 -16.72
C PHE A 179 16.46 -0.60 -17.35
N PHE A 180 15.80 -1.50 -18.08
CA PHE A 180 14.58 -1.18 -18.84
C PHE A 180 13.39 -0.88 -17.92
N MET A 181 13.24 -1.58 -16.78
CA MET A 181 12.21 -1.27 -15.79
C MET A 181 12.36 0.13 -15.21
N GLN A 182 13.58 0.54 -14.87
CA GLN A 182 13.86 1.89 -14.36
C GLN A 182 13.57 2.95 -15.44
N LYS A 183 14.08 2.74 -16.67
CA LYS A 183 13.86 3.66 -17.81
C LYS A 183 12.37 3.80 -18.13
N PHE A 184 11.60 2.71 -18.04
CA PHE A 184 10.13 2.70 -18.18
C PHE A 184 9.42 3.47 -17.07
N VAL A 185 9.80 3.27 -15.82
CA VAL A 185 9.22 3.97 -14.65
C VAL A 185 9.47 5.47 -14.74
N ASP A 186 10.68 5.88 -15.12
CA ASP A 186 11.03 7.29 -15.27
C ASP A 186 10.34 7.91 -16.48
N GLY A 187 10.34 7.22 -17.63
CA GLY A 187 9.61 7.63 -18.83
C GLY A 187 8.11 7.79 -18.57
N PHE A 188 7.45 6.81 -17.94
CA PHE A 188 6.03 6.89 -17.58
C PHE A 188 5.73 8.09 -16.68
N ARG A 189 6.56 8.35 -15.66
CA ARG A 189 6.40 9.51 -14.76
C ARG A 189 6.60 10.86 -15.46
N LEU A 190 7.39 10.88 -16.54
CA LEU A 190 7.54 12.04 -17.43
C LEU A 190 6.47 12.11 -18.54
N ASN A 191 5.59 11.09 -18.66
CA ASN A 191 4.68 10.86 -19.79
C ASN A 191 5.40 10.70 -21.15
N GLN A 192 6.58 10.07 -21.13
CA GLN A 192 7.47 9.76 -22.25
C GLN A 192 7.70 8.24 -22.34
N ASN A 193 6.63 7.45 -22.46
CA ASN A 193 6.74 5.99 -22.57
C ASN A 193 6.73 5.54 -24.04
N LEU A 194 7.93 5.37 -24.61
CA LEU A 194 8.14 4.81 -25.95
C LEU A 194 9.08 3.60 -25.86
N LEU A 195 8.71 2.48 -26.47
CA LEU A 195 9.52 1.26 -26.58
C LEU A 195 10.91 1.54 -27.16
N THR A 196 10.98 2.39 -28.18
CA THR A 196 12.22 2.83 -28.84
C THR A 196 13.16 3.52 -27.86
N ASP A 197 12.61 4.24 -26.88
CA ASP A 197 13.41 4.85 -25.80
C ASP A 197 13.83 3.82 -24.75
N LEU A 198 13.20 2.64 -24.65
CA LEU A 198 13.55 1.62 -23.66
C LEU A 198 14.66 0.67 -24.12
N TYR A 199 14.82 0.48 -25.43
CA TYR A 199 15.68 -0.56 -26.00
C TYR A 199 16.40 -0.12 -27.28
N ASP A 200 17.71 0.06 -27.18
CA ASP A 200 18.58 0.54 -28.26
C ASP A 200 18.98 -0.60 -29.24
N GLY A 201 18.02 -1.34 -29.80
CA GLY A 201 18.30 -2.59 -30.54
C GLY A 201 17.26 -3.05 -31.54
N TYR A 202 17.60 -4.11 -32.30
CA TYR A 202 16.65 -4.74 -33.21
C TYR A 202 15.52 -5.44 -32.43
N LEU A 203 14.35 -4.82 -32.48
CA LEU A 203 13.09 -5.27 -31.87
C LEU A 203 12.37 -6.19 -32.84
N THR A 204 12.38 -7.49 -32.56
CA THR A 204 11.43 -8.42 -33.17
C THR A 204 10.13 -8.38 -32.35
N THR A 205 9.00 -8.69 -32.98
CA THR A 205 7.68 -8.85 -32.33
C THR A 205 7.76 -9.70 -31.06
N ASP A 206 8.54 -10.80 -31.08
CA ASP A 206 8.81 -11.64 -29.92
C ASP A 206 9.53 -10.89 -28.77
N LYS A 207 10.50 -10.02 -29.07
CA LYS A 207 11.14 -9.17 -28.04
C LYS A 207 10.16 -8.15 -27.47
N ILE A 208 9.32 -7.53 -28.30
CA ILE A 208 8.26 -6.60 -27.84
C ILE A 208 7.32 -7.30 -26.86
N ILE A 209 6.89 -8.51 -27.21
CA ILE A 209 6.07 -9.38 -26.34
C ILE A 209 6.77 -9.67 -25.01
N VAL A 210 8.06 -10.03 -25.02
CA VAL A 210 8.83 -10.32 -23.78
C VAL A 210 9.02 -9.07 -22.92
N ILE A 211 9.40 -7.93 -23.50
CA ILE A 211 9.58 -6.66 -22.77
C ILE A 211 8.25 -6.23 -22.15
N ALA A 212 7.15 -6.26 -22.93
CA ALA A 212 5.83 -5.91 -22.43
C ALA A 212 5.36 -6.87 -21.33
N TYR A 213 5.61 -8.17 -21.44
CA TYR A 213 5.30 -9.13 -20.39
C TYR A 213 6.00 -8.79 -19.07
N LEU A 214 7.33 -8.53 -19.13
CA LEU A 214 8.15 -8.17 -17.96
C LEU A 214 7.75 -6.82 -17.33
N LEU A 215 7.38 -5.82 -18.13
CA LEU A 215 6.98 -4.49 -17.67
C LEU A 215 5.52 -4.41 -17.19
N SER A 216 4.65 -5.31 -17.65
CA SER A 216 3.21 -5.24 -17.36
C SER A 216 2.85 -5.19 -15.86
N PRO A 217 3.55 -5.86 -14.91
CA PRO A 217 3.24 -5.72 -13.49
C PRO A 217 3.61 -4.33 -12.94
N VAL A 218 4.67 -3.72 -13.48
CA VAL A 218 5.12 -2.37 -13.12
C VAL A 218 4.09 -1.33 -13.59
N LEU A 219 3.51 -1.50 -14.79
CA LEU A 219 2.48 -0.61 -15.32
C LEU A 219 1.29 -0.48 -14.36
N GLY A 220 0.72 -1.59 -13.87
CA GLY A 220 -0.44 -1.54 -12.98
C GLY A 220 -0.16 -0.81 -11.66
N TYR A 221 1.07 -0.89 -11.14
CA TYR A 221 1.50 -0.10 -9.98
C TYR A 221 1.71 1.39 -10.32
N LEU A 222 2.19 1.72 -11.52
CA LEU A 222 2.34 3.11 -11.97
C LEU A 222 0.99 3.78 -12.25
N GLU A 223 0.03 3.07 -12.84
CA GLU A 223 -1.34 3.54 -13.01
C GLU A 223 -2.04 3.73 -11.65
N TYR A 224 -1.80 2.83 -10.69
CA TYR A 224 -2.28 3.00 -9.32
C TYR A 224 -1.60 4.19 -8.61
N GLU A 225 -0.29 4.39 -8.78
CA GLU A 225 0.41 5.59 -8.29
C GLU A 225 -0.19 6.87 -8.88
N LYS A 226 -0.50 6.89 -10.19
CA LYS A 226 -1.16 8.03 -10.85
C LYS A 226 -2.56 8.28 -10.27
N PHE A 227 -3.39 7.24 -10.16
CA PHE A 227 -4.73 7.31 -9.58
C PHE A 227 -4.71 7.84 -8.13
N LEU A 228 -3.82 7.32 -7.27
CA LEU A 228 -3.65 7.79 -5.90
C LEU A 228 -3.24 9.27 -5.85
N ASN A 229 -2.34 9.70 -6.75
CA ASN A 229 -1.94 11.11 -6.86
C ASN A 229 -3.05 12.02 -7.41
N GLU A 230 -3.91 11.54 -8.30
CA GLU A 230 -5.09 12.27 -8.77
C GLU A 230 -6.14 12.40 -7.66
N LYS A 231 -6.40 11.32 -6.92
CA LYS A 231 -7.22 11.36 -5.69
C LYS A 231 -6.68 12.42 -4.72
N LEU A 232 -5.37 12.42 -4.43
CA LEU A 232 -4.72 13.41 -3.55
C LEU A 232 -4.91 14.88 -3.97
N LYS A 233 -5.18 15.14 -5.27
CA LYS A 233 -5.39 16.49 -5.82
C LYS A 233 -6.86 16.89 -5.91
N ASN A 234 -7.74 15.93 -6.18
CA ASN A 234 -9.10 16.19 -6.67
C ASN A 234 -10.21 15.85 -5.66
N GLU A 235 -9.91 15.16 -4.55
CA GLU A 235 -10.90 14.86 -3.51
C GLU A 235 -10.78 15.79 -2.29
N ASP A 236 -11.92 16.30 -1.85
CA ASP A 236 -12.09 16.88 -0.51
C ASP A 236 -12.04 15.77 0.54
N PHE A 237 -10.82 15.39 0.92
CA PHE A 237 -10.60 14.44 2.00
C PHE A 237 -11.23 14.93 3.31
N ILE A 238 -11.88 14.01 4.02
CA ILE A 238 -12.12 14.17 5.46
C ILE A 238 -10.77 14.49 6.10
N SER A 239 -10.69 15.64 6.76
CA SER A 239 -9.41 16.23 7.16
C SER A 239 -8.64 15.29 8.11
N GLU A 240 -7.33 15.14 7.86
CA GLU A 240 -6.46 14.23 8.63
C GLU A 240 -6.24 14.62 10.10
N VAL A 241 -6.96 15.65 10.58
CA VAL A 241 -7.09 16.04 12.00
C VAL A 241 -7.64 14.87 12.84
N ILE A 242 -8.26 13.87 12.21
CA ILE A 242 -8.90 12.72 12.86
C ILE A 242 -8.00 11.46 12.94
N MET A 243 -6.81 11.40 12.32
CA MET A 243 -6.06 10.12 12.18
C MET A 243 -4.51 10.13 12.23
N LYS A 244 -3.86 11.21 12.72
CA LYS A 244 -2.38 11.35 12.64
C LYS A 244 -1.55 10.93 13.86
N SER A 245 -2.10 10.16 14.81
CA SER A 245 -1.41 9.67 16.03
C SER A 245 -0.90 8.22 15.95
N GLU A 246 -0.76 7.69 14.73
CA GLU A 246 -0.40 6.30 14.39
C GLU A 246 0.29 6.30 13.02
N GLU A 247 1.42 5.66 12.76
CA GLU A 247 2.40 5.03 13.66
C GLU A 247 3.83 5.41 13.18
N LYS A 248 4.73 5.75 14.11
CA LYS A 248 6.15 5.41 14.06
C LYS A 248 6.65 5.35 15.50
N GLY A 249 7.32 4.24 15.87
CA GLY A 249 7.70 3.97 17.24
C GLY A 249 8.69 4.98 17.82
N VAL A 250 8.17 5.88 18.66
CA VAL A 250 8.90 6.47 19.79
C VAL A 250 8.04 6.19 21.03
N LYS A 251 8.68 5.77 22.12
CA LYS A 251 7.99 5.56 23.40
C LYS A 251 7.36 6.88 23.86
N GLY A 252 6.13 6.78 24.36
CA GLY A 252 5.30 7.91 24.78
C GLY A 252 4.56 8.57 23.61
N ASN A 253 3.28 8.91 23.85
CA ASN A 253 2.68 10.25 23.63
C ASN A 253 1.14 10.19 23.51
N PRO A 254 0.38 9.98 24.60
CA PRO A 254 -1.08 9.75 24.56
C PRO A 254 -1.93 10.92 25.09
N VAL A 255 -1.43 12.16 24.99
CA VAL A 255 -2.28 13.36 25.09
C VAL A 255 -2.02 14.27 23.91
N LEU A 256 -3.03 14.37 23.05
CA LEU A 256 -3.11 15.40 22.00
C LEU A 256 -3.95 16.54 22.55
N LYS A 257 -3.59 17.79 22.23
CA LYS A 257 -4.47 18.94 22.50
C LYS A 257 -5.82 18.70 21.83
N GLU A 258 -6.90 19.05 22.54
CA GLU A 258 -8.30 18.92 22.12
C GLU A 258 -8.89 17.49 22.10
N TYR A 259 -8.16 16.48 22.58
CA TYR A 259 -8.67 15.09 22.71
C TYR A 259 -8.56 14.55 24.15
N THR A 260 -9.45 13.61 24.50
CA THR A 260 -9.44 12.87 25.76
C THR A 260 -8.27 11.87 25.82
N PHE A 261 -8.10 11.18 26.94
CA PHE A 261 -7.01 10.22 27.07
C PHE A 261 -7.14 9.07 26.07
N ARG A 262 -6.01 8.62 25.52
CA ARG A 262 -5.94 7.45 24.65
C ARG A 262 -5.53 6.21 25.45
N LYS A 263 -6.46 5.30 25.71
CA LYS A 263 -6.12 4.03 26.38
C LYS A 263 -5.10 3.19 25.60
N ILE A 264 -4.28 2.43 26.32
CA ILE A 264 -3.39 1.42 25.72
C ILE A 264 -4.19 0.26 25.14
N HIS A 265 -3.63 -0.43 24.14
CA HIS A 265 -4.27 -1.54 23.43
C HIS A 265 -4.69 -2.72 24.35
N PHE A 266 -4.11 -2.82 25.55
CA PHE A 266 -4.47 -3.81 26.56
C PHE A 266 -5.88 -3.63 27.12
N PHE A 267 -6.41 -2.39 27.15
CA PHE A 267 -7.76 -2.10 27.64
C PHE A 267 -8.81 -2.22 26.52
N THR A 268 -9.24 -3.46 26.28
CA THR A 268 -10.45 -3.74 25.49
C THR A 268 -11.66 -3.00 26.07
N THR A 269 -12.69 -2.79 25.25
CA THR A 269 -13.96 -2.17 25.71
C THR A 269 -14.58 -2.93 26.88
N GLU A 270 -14.48 -4.27 26.87
CA GLU A 270 -14.94 -5.14 27.96
C GLU A 270 -14.13 -4.96 29.25
N ASN A 271 -12.79 -4.90 29.17
CA ASN A 271 -11.94 -4.68 30.34
C ASN A 271 -12.14 -3.28 30.94
N LEU A 272 -12.50 -2.30 30.12
CA LEU A 272 -12.81 -0.94 30.58
C LEU A 272 -14.13 -0.88 31.36
N ASP A 273 -15.15 -1.66 30.98
CA ASP A 273 -16.42 -1.72 31.74
C ASP A 273 -16.28 -2.53 33.04
N LYS A 274 -15.48 -3.61 33.02
CA LYS A 274 -15.07 -4.33 34.24
C LYS A 274 -14.34 -3.40 35.20
N LEU A 275 -13.42 -2.56 34.69
CA LEU A 275 -12.71 -1.55 35.48
C LEU A 275 -13.67 -0.53 36.11
N ARG A 276 -14.56 0.06 35.32
CA ARG A 276 -15.61 0.98 35.80
C ARG A 276 -16.42 0.34 36.93
N THR A 277 -16.91 -0.88 36.70
CA THR A 277 -17.75 -1.62 37.65
C THR A 277 -17.01 -1.91 38.96
N GLU A 278 -15.75 -2.34 38.93
CA GLU A 278 -14.95 -2.58 40.14
C GLU A 278 -14.62 -1.30 40.92
N LEU A 279 -14.32 -0.19 40.23
CA LEU A 279 -14.04 1.11 40.87
C LEU A 279 -15.30 1.67 41.58
N ILE A 280 -16.48 1.55 40.97
CA ILE A 280 -17.76 1.92 41.59
C ILE A 280 -18.08 0.98 42.76
N THR A 281 -17.96 -0.35 42.57
CA THR A 281 -18.24 -1.36 43.62
C THR A 281 -17.36 -1.17 44.85
N LYS A 282 -16.10 -0.72 44.67
CA LYS A 282 -15.19 -0.38 45.77
C LYS A 282 -15.34 1.04 46.31
N ASN A 283 -16.31 1.82 45.83
CA ASN A 283 -16.54 3.21 46.22
C ASN A 283 -15.29 4.11 46.02
N ILE A 284 -14.48 3.81 44.99
CA ILE A 284 -13.29 4.58 44.58
C ILE A 284 -13.70 5.76 43.69
N ILE A 285 -14.75 5.58 42.88
CA ILE A 285 -15.39 6.62 42.08
C ILE A 285 -16.91 6.64 42.35
N GLU A 286 -17.56 7.74 42.00
CA GLU A 286 -19.04 7.79 41.95
C GLU A 286 -19.58 7.04 40.72
N ASP A 287 -20.87 6.72 40.73
CA ASP A 287 -21.52 6.07 39.59
C ASP A 287 -21.48 6.96 38.35
N ILE A 288 -21.15 6.35 37.22
CA ILE A 288 -20.94 7.01 35.93
C ILE A 288 -21.33 6.04 34.82
N SER A 289 -21.98 6.56 33.77
CA SER A 289 -22.40 5.76 32.62
C SER A 289 -21.18 5.11 31.95
N PHE A 290 -21.37 3.94 31.33
CA PHE A 290 -20.26 3.28 30.63
C PHE A 290 -19.74 4.15 29.48
N ASP A 291 -20.63 4.80 28.72
CA ASP A 291 -20.22 5.65 27.60
C ASP A 291 -19.44 6.89 28.06
N ASP A 292 -19.85 7.58 29.13
CA ASP A 292 -19.07 8.71 29.67
C ASP A 292 -17.69 8.26 30.19
N PHE A 293 -17.63 7.15 30.95
CA PHE A 293 -16.37 6.60 31.44
C PHE A 293 -15.46 6.18 30.28
N LYS A 294 -16.05 5.58 29.23
CA LYS A 294 -15.34 5.14 28.03
C LYS A 294 -14.81 6.30 27.22
N ASP A 295 -15.58 7.37 27.01
CA ASP A 295 -15.19 8.51 26.17
C ASP A 295 -14.00 9.27 26.78
N ILE A 296 -13.88 9.31 28.12
CA ILE A 296 -12.70 9.86 28.83
C ILE A 296 -11.40 9.12 28.47
N PHE A 297 -11.47 7.84 28.11
CA PHE A 297 -10.32 6.97 27.79
C PHE A 297 -10.27 6.46 26.33
N SER A 298 -11.07 7.02 25.42
CA SER A 298 -11.21 6.52 24.03
C SER A 298 -10.83 7.53 22.94
N GLU A 299 -9.84 8.41 23.21
CA GLU A 299 -9.27 9.39 22.25
C GLU A 299 -10.37 10.14 21.44
N GLN A 300 -11.36 10.68 22.16
CA GLN A 300 -12.46 11.46 21.58
C GLN A 300 -12.14 12.96 21.63
N PRO A 301 -12.69 13.80 20.74
CA PRO A 301 -12.65 15.25 20.92
C PRO A 301 -13.21 15.66 22.28
N THR A 302 -12.56 16.61 22.95
CA THR A 302 -12.87 16.99 24.34
C THR A 302 -14.31 17.49 24.55
N THR A 303 -14.93 17.97 23.47
CA THR A 303 -16.32 18.44 23.39
C THR A 303 -17.38 17.34 23.46
N LYS A 304 -17.02 16.06 23.41
CA LYS A 304 -17.99 14.94 23.41
C LYS A 304 -18.34 14.38 24.79
N VAL A 305 -17.42 14.45 25.75
CA VAL A 305 -17.63 13.91 27.11
C VAL A 305 -18.61 14.80 27.87
N LYS A 306 -19.64 14.21 28.49
CA LYS A 306 -20.70 14.95 29.19
C LYS A 306 -20.54 14.94 30.71
N SER A 307 -19.84 13.96 31.26
CA SER A 307 -19.73 13.71 32.70
C SER A 307 -18.27 13.63 33.17
N ARG A 308 -18.01 13.91 34.46
CA ARG A 308 -16.68 13.73 35.09
C ARG A 308 -16.64 12.46 35.93
N ILE A 309 -15.46 11.86 36.04
CA ILE A 309 -15.17 10.85 37.06
C ILE A 309 -14.91 11.56 38.39
N ILE A 310 -15.84 11.42 39.34
CA ILE A 310 -15.66 11.94 40.70
C ILE A 310 -14.83 10.94 41.50
N TRP A 311 -13.62 11.32 41.87
CA TRP A 311 -12.63 10.48 42.55
C TRP A 311 -12.76 10.57 44.07
N LYS A 312 -13.17 9.47 44.70
CA LYS A 312 -13.51 9.42 46.13
C LYS A 312 -12.41 8.87 47.01
N LEU A 313 -11.42 8.16 46.46
CA LEU A 313 -10.44 7.44 47.27
C LEU A 313 -9.56 8.40 48.07
N GLU A 314 -9.63 8.26 49.39
CA GLU A 314 -8.91 9.08 50.35
C GLU A 314 -7.48 8.59 50.61
N ASN A 315 -6.61 9.55 50.90
CA ASN A 315 -5.26 9.30 51.38
C ASN A 315 -5.32 8.86 52.86
N LYS A 316 -4.45 7.94 53.25
CA LYS A 316 -4.35 7.43 54.64
C LYS A 316 -4.07 8.48 55.72
N ARG A 317 -3.78 9.73 55.33
CA ARG A 317 -3.58 10.90 56.20
C ARG A 317 -4.79 11.85 56.25
N SER A 318 -5.94 11.47 55.69
CA SER A 318 -7.21 12.16 55.94
C SER A 318 -7.58 12.12 57.42
N SER A 319 -8.31 13.13 57.87
CA SER A 319 -9.04 13.13 59.15
C SER A 319 -10.51 13.43 58.91
N ALA A 320 -11.37 13.15 59.90
CA ALA A 320 -12.79 13.50 59.85
C ALA A 320 -13.07 15.01 59.65
N THR A 321 -12.07 15.87 59.85
CA THR A 321 -12.14 17.32 59.67
C THR A 321 -11.39 17.84 58.43
N TYR A 322 -10.62 17.00 57.74
CA TYR A 322 -9.85 17.38 56.56
C TYR A 322 -9.58 16.17 55.66
N ILE A 323 -10.37 16.06 54.60
CA ILE A 323 -10.23 15.00 53.59
C ILE A 323 -9.08 15.35 52.64
N ARG A 324 -8.16 14.38 52.47
CA ARG A 324 -7.08 14.41 51.48
C ARG A 324 -7.36 13.31 50.47
N TYR A 325 -7.47 13.63 49.19
CA TYR A 325 -7.67 12.60 48.16
C TYR A 325 -6.35 11.95 47.74
N ASP A 326 -6.40 10.68 47.35
CA ASP A 326 -5.23 9.91 46.96
C ASP A 326 -4.85 10.12 45.49
N TRP A 327 -4.14 11.22 45.25
CA TRP A 327 -3.51 11.55 43.98
C TRP A 327 -2.64 10.44 43.39
N GLN A 328 -1.99 9.61 44.22
CA GLN A 328 -1.09 8.58 43.72
C GLN A 328 -1.87 7.44 43.09
N SER A 329 -2.99 7.04 43.71
CA SER A 329 -3.93 6.08 43.12
C SER A 329 -4.59 6.59 41.83
N LEU A 330 -4.94 7.88 41.77
CA LEU A 330 -5.50 8.49 40.56
C LEU A 330 -4.48 8.48 39.40
N LEU A 331 -3.23 8.88 39.66
CA LEU A 331 -2.16 8.81 38.65
C LEU A 331 -1.82 7.37 38.26
N SER A 332 -1.88 6.40 39.18
CA SER A 332 -1.77 4.97 38.86
C SER A 332 -2.90 4.49 37.93
N LEU A 333 -4.17 4.84 38.19
CA LEU A 333 -5.29 4.47 37.32
C LEU A 333 -5.03 4.96 35.88
N ILE A 334 -4.67 6.23 35.72
CA ILE A 334 -4.40 6.83 34.41
C ILE A 334 -3.17 6.17 33.78
N ASN A 335 -2.09 5.92 34.54
CA ASN A 335 -0.90 5.28 34.02
C ASN A 335 -1.15 3.88 33.47
N GLU A 336 -1.88 3.04 34.19
CA GLU A 336 -2.18 1.67 33.74
C GLU A 336 -3.14 1.68 32.54
N VAL A 337 -4.13 2.59 32.50
CA VAL A 337 -5.09 2.64 31.38
C VAL A 337 -4.50 3.30 30.12
N VAL A 338 -3.58 4.26 30.25
CA VAL A 338 -3.19 5.23 29.19
C VAL A 338 -1.68 5.27 28.90
N GLU A 339 -0.83 4.84 29.84
CA GLU A 339 0.64 4.96 29.83
C GLU A 339 1.17 6.33 29.33
N PRO A 340 0.81 7.46 29.99
CA PRO A 340 1.18 8.78 29.51
C PRO A 340 2.62 9.17 29.81
N ASP A 341 3.23 9.86 28.84
CA ASP A 341 4.48 10.58 29.02
C ASP A 341 4.21 11.84 29.87
N PHE A 342 4.16 11.64 31.18
CA PHE A 342 3.92 12.70 32.16
C PHE A 342 4.98 13.81 32.13
N VAL A 343 6.20 13.52 31.66
CA VAL A 343 7.27 14.50 31.54
C VAL A 343 7.02 15.41 30.34
N LYS A 344 6.73 14.82 29.18
CA LYS A 344 6.56 15.57 27.92
C LYS A 344 5.22 16.30 27.84
N TYR A 345 4.14 15.75 28.39
CA TYR A 345 2.78 16.31 28.30
C TYR A 345 2.19 16.72 29.65
N LYS A 346 3.06 17.13 30.58
CA LYS A 346 2.67 17.61 31.92
C LYS A 346 1.56 18.67 31.88
N GLY A 347 1.60 19.59 30.93
CA GLY A 347 0.60 20.66 30.79
C GLY A 347 -0.75 20.13 30.30
N GLU A 348 -0.74 19.32 29.25
CA GLU A 348 -1.96 18.79 28.65
C GLU A 348 -2.64 17.74 29.55
N ILE A 349 -1.87 16.88 30.24
CA ILE A 349 -2.40 15.92 31.23
C ILE A 349 -3.08 16.65 32.39
N LYS A 350 -2.51 17.77 32.84
CA LYS A 350 -3.11 18.64 33.87
C LYS A 350 -4.46 19.20 33.40
N GLU A 351 -4.57 19.66 32.17
CA GLU A 351 -5.86 20.14 31.64
C GLU A 351 -6.90 19.03 31.46
N LEU A 352 -6.52 17.84 30.96
CA LEU A 352 -7.45 16.70 30.89
C LEU A 352 -7.94 16.26 32.28
N LEU A 353 -7.07 16.29 33.29
CA LEU A 353 -7.46 16.05 34.68
C LEU A 353 -8.47 17.07 35.18
N LYS A 354 -8.28 18.38 34.90
CA LYS A 354 -9.24 19.45 35.24
C LYS A 354 -10.59 19.29 34.54
N TRP A 355 -10.60 18.76 33.31
CA TRP A 355 -11.82 18.63 32.53
C TRP A 355 -12.65 17.38 32.89
N TYR A 356 -11.99 16.24 33.18
CA TYR A 356 -12.66 14.94 33.30
C TYR A 356 -12.62 14.30 34.68
N PHE A 357 -11.83 14.83 35.61
CA PHE A 357 -11.81 14.34 36.98
C PHE A 357 -12.19 15.47 37.93
N ASP A 358 -12.87 15.12 39.00
CA ASP A 358 -12.98 16.01 40.16
C ASP A 358 -12.95 15.22 41.46
N PHE A 359 -12.94 15.94 42.57
CA PHE A 359 -13.18 15.38 43.90
C PHE A 359 -14.63 15.67 44.34
N PRO A 360 -15.20 14.92 45.30
CA PRO A 360 -16.53 15.21 45.87
C PRO A 360 -16.71 16.65 46.41
N ASP A 361 -15.63 17.34 46.74
CA ASP A 361 -15.63 18.76 47.18
C ASP A 361 -15.40 19.76 46.04
N ASN A 362 -15.33 19.30 44.78
CA ASN A 362 -15.00 20.06 43.56
C ASN A 362 -13.66 20.83 43.60
N THR A 363 -12.71 20.40 44.45
CA THR A 363 -11.44 21.11 44.64
C THR A 363 -10.31 20.65 43.73
N LEU A 364 -10.50 19.64 42.86
CA LEU A 364 -9.41 19.08 42.06
C LEU A 364 -8.79 20.14 41.16
N SER A 365 -9.64 20.90 40.47
CA SER A 365 -9.22 21.97 39.54
C SER A 365 -8.36 23.06 40.21
N ASN A 366 -8.54 23.31 41.52
CA ASN A 366 -7.71 24.27 42.25
C ASN A 366 -6.42 23.61 42.75
N LYS A 367 -6.52 22.44 43.40
CA LYS A 367 -5.37 21.69 43.95
C LYS A 367 -4.35 21.30 42.87
N ILE A 368 -4.79 21.11 41.62
CA ILE A 368 -3.94 20.77 40.48
C ILE A 368 -3.25 21.99 39.83
N GLU A 369 -3.76 23.20 40.05
CA GLU A 369 -3.00 24.40 39.68
C GLU A 369 -1.74 24.53 40.53
N ASP A 370 -1.92 24.46 41.85
CA ASP A 370 -0.88 24.76 42.84
C ASP A 370 0.16 23.65 43.02
N SER A 371 -0.22 22.37 42.92
CA SER A 371 0.60 21.25 43.45
C SER A 371 0.80 20.05 42.50
N PHE A 372 0.35 20.12 41.24
CA PHE A 372 0.49 19.00 40.29
C PHE A 372 1.94 18.54 40.07
N SER A 373 2.88 19.48 40.04
CA SER A 373 4.32 19.19 39.94
C SER A 373 4.82 18.25 41.04
N ASP A 374 4.35 18.45 42.27
CA ASP A 374 4.84 17.71 43.44
C ASP A 374 4.19 16.33 43.53
N TYR A 375 2.89 16.24 43.20
CA TYR A 375 2.19 14.95 43.09
C TYR A 375 2.80 14.07 42.01
N LEU A 376 3.12 14.63 40.84
CA LEU A 376 3.76 13.91 39.74
C LEU A 376 5.19 13.49 40.10
N THR A 377 6.01 14.41 40.63
CA THR A 377 7.38 14.09 41.08
C THR A 377 7.40 12.99 42.14
N THR A 378 6.38 12.94 43.00
CA THR A 378 6.19 11.88 44.01
C THR A 378 5.81 10.56 43.37
N PHE A 379 4.96 10.58 42.34
CA PHE A 379 4.53 9.40 41.58
C PHE A 379 5.70 8.75 40.82
N GLU A 380 6.43 9.54 40.02
CA GLU A 380 7.57 9.07 39.22
C GLU A 380 8.67 8.43 40.11
N LYS A 381 8.98 9.06 41.25
CA LYS A 381 9.96 8.53 42.23
C LYS A 381 9.50 7.24 42.93
N ASN A 382 8.20 6.99 43.00
CA ASN A 382 7.61 5.86 43.73
C ASN A 382 6.83 4.88 42.82
N HIS A 383 7.14 4.85 41.52
CA HIS A 383 6.41 4.11 40.47
C HIS A 383 6.15 2.60 40.74
N ARG A 384 6.84 1.99 41.73
CA ARG A 384 6.63 0.60 42.17
C ARG A 384 6.10 0.44 43.62
N LYS A 385 5.70 1.52 44.31
CA LYS A 385 5.35 1.52 45.74
C LYS A 385 4.00 2.16 46.12
N SER A 386 3.25 2.71 45.17
CA SER A 386 1.88 3.21 45.37
C SER A 386 1.06 2.96 44.09
N THR A 387 -0.16 2.40 44.12
CA THR A 387 -0.99 1.94 45.27
C THR A 387 -1.56 0.54 45.07
N LYS A 388 -1.57 -0.26 46.16
CA LYS A 388 -1.95 -1.68 46.13
C LYS A 388 -3.37 -1.90 45.60
N GLU A 389 -4.31 -1.05 45.99
CA GLU A 389 -5.73 -1.24 45.74
C GLU A 389 -6.09 -1.13 44.25
N ILE A 390 -5.50 -0.17 43.54
CA ILE A 390 -5.65 -0.03 42.08
C ILE A 390 -4.97 -1.20 41.35
N ILE A 391 -3.77 -1.59 41.78
CA ILE A 391 -3.05 -2.75 41.22
C ILE A 391 -3.81 -4.07 41.46
N GLU A 392 -4.50 -4.21 42.59
CA GLU A 392 -5.34 -5.38 42.90
C GLU A 392 -6.59 -5.45 42.03
N ILE A 393 -7.21 -4.32 41.70
CA ILE A 393 -8.32 -4.23 40.74
C ILE A 393 -7.86 -4.71 39.36
N PHE A 394 -6.74 -4.18 38.84
CA PHE A 394 -6.21 -4.62 37.55
C PHE A 394 -5.85 -6.12 37.54
N LYS A 395 -5.25 -6.64 38.61
CA LYS A 395 -4.98 -8.09 38.76
C LYS A 395 -6.24 -8.96 38.81
N LYS A 396 -7.40 -8.40 39.20
CA LYS A 396 -8.69 -9.09 39.20
C LYS A 396 -9.33 -9.10 37.80
N ILE A 397 -9.18 -8.01 37.05
CA ILE A 397 -9.68 -7.87 35.67
C ILE A 397 -8.85 -8.73 34.68
N ASN A 398 -7.57 -8.94 35.00
CA ASN A 398 -6.62 -9.71 34.17
C ASN A 398 -6.58 -11.22 34.50
N LYS A 399 -7.61 -11.76 35.13
CA LYS A 399 -7.81 -13.19 35.43
C LYS A 399 -9.08 -13.71 34.77
#